data_AF-A0A357LAR7-F1
#
_entry.id   AF-A0A357LAR7-F1
#
_cell.length_a   1.000
_cell.length_b   1.000
_cell.length_c   1.000
_cell.angle_alpha   90.00
_cell.angle_beta   90.00
_cell.angle_gamma   90.00
#
_symmetry.space_group_name_H-M   'P 1'
#
loop_
_entity.id
_entity.type
_entity.pdbx_description
1 polymer ?
#
loop_
_entity_poly.entity_id
_entity_poly.type
_entity_poly.pdbx_seq_one_letter_code
_entity_poly.pdbx_strand_id
1 'polypeptide(L)' 'MRLITTPNASRPDDIYEAIIRLHDGLDDEESQGANARLILILANHIGDAEVIREATAMAREGVRTGARPSETEA' A
#
# COMPACT_ATOMS: atom_id res chain seq x y z
N MET A 1 -17.97 3.92 -6.28
CA MET A 1 -17.28 2.61 -6.30
C MET A 1 -17.24 2.09 -4.86
N ARG A 2 -17.16 0.78 -4.61
CA ARG A 2 -17.05 0.24 -3.23
C ARG A 2 -15.61 -0.21 -2.99
N LEU A 3 -15.08 0.04 -1.80
CA LEU A 3 -13.79 -0.49 -1.40
C LEU A 3 -13.83 -2.02 -1.28
N ILE A 4 -12.85 -2.70 -1.88
CA ILE A 4 -12.68 -4.15 -1.83
C ILE A 4 -11.42 -4.45 -1.03
N THR A 5 -11.59 -5.14 0.10
CA THR A 5 -10.50 -5.51 1.01
C THR A 5 -10.11 -6.99 0.93
N THR A 6 -10.85 -7.77 0.13
CA THR A 6 -10.56 -9.17 -0.18
C THR A 6 -9.70 -9.26 -1.44
N PRO A 7 -8.97 -10.37 -1.66
CA PRO A 7 -8.26 -10.59 -2.92
C PRO A 7 -9.17 -10.40 -4.14
N ASN A 8 -8.80 -9.48 -5.03
CA ASN A 8 -9.59 -9.11 -6.21
C ASN A 8 -8.75 -9.04 -7.50
N ALA A 9 -7.47 -9.42 -7.42
CA ALA A 9 -6.56 -9.43 -8.56
C ALA A 9 -6.76 -10.69 -9.39
N SER A 10 -7.01 -10.53 -10.70
CA SER A 10 -7.10 -11.64 -11.66
C SER A 10 -5.77 -12.38 -11.85
N ARG A 11 -4.65 -11.67 -11.69
CA ARG A 11 -3.27 -12.17 -11.79
C ARG A 11 -2.44 -11.56 -10.66
N PRO A 12 -2.57 -12.04 -9.42
CA PRO A 12 -1.90 -11.44 -8.27
C PRO A 12 -0.38 -11.41 -8.44
N ASP A 13 0.21 -12.49 -8.96
CA ASP A 13 1.66 -12.64 -9.11
C ASP A 13 2.27 -11.55 -10.00
N ASP A 14 1.68 -11.30 -11.18
CA ASP A 14 2.10 -10.23 -12.09
C ASP A 14 2.07 -8.84 -11.42
N ILE A 15 1.03 -8.58 -10.60
CA ILE A 15 0.88 -7.31 -9.90
C ILE A 15 1.94 -7.16 -8.82
N TYR A 16 2.18 -8.21 -8.03
CA TYR A 16 3.23 -8.19 -7.01
C TYR A 16 4.62 -8.06 -7.64
N GLU A 17 4.89 -8.75 -8.74
CA GLU A 17 6.15 -8.62 -9.46
C GLU A 17 6.37 -7.18 -9.95
N ALA A 18 5.34 -6.55 -10.52
CA ALA A 18 5.43 -5.16 -10.98
C ALA A 18 5.75 -4.18 -9.82
N ILE A 19 5.15 -4.39 -8.65
CA ILE A 19 5.41 -3.57 -7.45
C ILE A 19 6.82 -3.83 -6.94
N ILE A 20 7.29 -5.08 -6.89
CA ILE A 20 8.67 -5.38 -6.44
C ILE A 20 9.69 -4.75 -7.38
N ARG A 21 9.49 -4.88 -8.69
CA ARG A 21 10.37 -4.29 -9.71
C ARG A 21 10.39 -2.78 -9.69
N LEU A 22 9.36 -2.11 -9.17
CA LEU A 22 9.35 -0.65 -9.00
C LEU A 22 10.54 -0.17 -8.15
N HIS A 23 11.03 -1.02 -7.24
CA HIS A 23 12.10 -0.67 -6.29
C HIS A 23 13.51 -1.03 -6.78
N ASP A 24 13.64 -1.66 -7.95
CA ASP A 24 14.94 -2.13 -8.42
C ASP A 24 15.89 -0.96 -8.68
N GLY A 25 17.06 -0.98 -8.05
CA GLY A 25 18.08 0.07 -8.15
C GLY A 25 17.77 1.37 -7.40
N LEU A 26 16.70 1.43 -6.59
CA LEU A 26 16.38 2.59 -5.75
C LEU A 26 16.96 2.45 -4.34
N ASP A 27 17.40 3.56 -3.76
CA ASP A 27 17.66 3.60 -2.31
C ASP A 27 16.35 3.67 -1.49
N ASP A 28 16.48 3.66 -0.16
CA ASP A 28 15.32 3.67 0.73
C ASP A 28 14.45 4.92 0.57
N GLU A 29 15.06 6.10 0.37
CA GLU A 29 14.32 7.37 0.23
C GLU A 29 13.59 7.43 -1.13
N GLU A 30 14.29 7.05 -2.20
CA GLU A 30 13.73 6.93 -3.54
C GLU A 30 12.59 5.90 -3.59
N SER A 31 12.75 4.77 -2.91
CA SER A 31 11.76 3.70 -2.77
C SER A 31 10.49 4.20 -2.07
N GLN A 32 10.62 4.98 -0.99
CA GLN A 32 9.47 5.65 -0.35
C GLN A 32 8.81 6.66 -1.29
N GLY A 33 9.60 7.44 -2.03
CA GLY A 33 9.10 8.36 -3.05
C GLY A 33 8.30 7.68 -4.15
N ALA A 34 8.79 6.54 -4.64
CA ALA A 34 8.12 5.70 -5.63
C ALA A 34 6.77 5.19 -5.11
N ASN A 35 6.72 4.70 -3.86
CA ASN A 35 5.48 4.27 -3.21
C ASN A 35 4.46 5.41 -3.06
N ALA A 36 4.89 6.59 -2.58
CA ALA A 36 4.01 7.75 -2.45
C ALA A 36 3.41 8.14 -3.81
N ARG A 37 4.22 8.11 -4.87
CA ARG A 37 3.76 8.43 -6.22
C ARG A 37 2.81 7.38 -6.79
N LEU A 38 3.09 6.10 -6.56
CA LEU A 38 2.18 5.01 -6.94
C LEU A 38 0.81 5.17 -6.28
N ILE A 39 0.77 5.49 -4.98
CA ILE A 39 -0.48 5.73 -4.24
C ILE A 39 -1.28 6.88 -4.87
N LEU A 40 -0.64 7.99 -5.22
CA LEU A 40 -1.31 9.13 -5.86
C LEU A 40 -1.87 8.78 -7.24
N ILE A 41 -1.13 8.02 -8.04
CA ILE A 41 -1.59 7.55 -9.35
C ILE A 41 -2.82 6.66 -9.20
N LEU A 42 -2.80 5.70 -8.26
CA LEU A 42 -3.92 4.82 -8.00
C LEU A 42 -5.13 5.58 -7.43
N ALA A 43 -4.91 6.56 -6.56
CA ALA A 43 -5.97 7.42 -6.04
C ALA A 43 -6.67 8.21 -7.16
N ASN A 44 -5.88 8.75 -8.10
CA ASN A 44 -6.42 9.44 -9.28
C ASN A 44 -7.19 8.48 -10.20
N HIS A 45 -6.70 7.24 -10.37
CA HIS A 45 -7.38 6.23 -11.17
C HIS A 45 -8.72 5.79 -10.55
N ILE A 46 -8.78 5.67 -9.22
CA ILE A 46 -10.00 5.33 -8.47
C ILE A 46 -11.02 6.48 -8.54
N GLY A 47 -10.57 7.74 -8.37
CA GLY A 47 -11.40 8.95 -8.54
C GLY A 47 -12.54 9.14 -7.53
N ASP A 48 -12.76 8.19 -6.62
CA ASP A 48 -13.83 8.19 -5.63
C ASP A 48 -13.31 8.58 -4.24
N ALA A 49 -13.67 9.78 -3.79
CA ALA A 49 -13.19 10.32 -2.52
C ALA A 49 -13.66 9.54 -1.28
N GLU A 50 -14.82 8.86 -1.33
CA GLU A 50 -15.28 8.03 -0.21
C GLU A 50 -14.43 6.76 -0.09
N VAL A 51 -14.13 6.11 -1.22
CA VAL A 51 -13.25 4.92 -1.25
C VAL A 51 -11.87 5.25 -0.69
N ILE A 52 -11.31 6.41 -1.05
CA ILE A 52 -10.01 6.85 -0.52
C ILE A 52 -10.08 7.16 0.98
N ARG A 53 -11.15 7.80 1.47
CA ARG A 53 -11.35 8.04 2.90
C ARG A 53 -11.43 6.74 3.71
N GLU A 54 -12.22 5.78 3.22
CA GLU A 54 -12.37 4.48 3.87
C GLU A 54 -11.04 3.71 3.91
N ALA A 55 -10.31 3.70 2.80
CA ALA A 55 -9.01 3.02 2.70
C ALA A 55 -7.96 3.63 3.63
N THR A 56 -7.86 4.96 3.69
CA THR A 56 -6.89 5.65 4.56
C THR A 56 -7.22 5.47 6.05
N ALA A 57 -8.50 5.44 6.42
CA ALA A 57 -8.92 5.14 7.79
C ALA A 57 -8.50 3.72 8.22
N MET A 58 -8.77 2.71 7.38
CA MET A 58 -8.37 1.33 7.65
C MET A 58 -6.84 1.14 7.70
N ALA A 59 -6.10 1.75 6.76
CA ALA A 59 -4.63 1.68 6.77
C ALA A 59 -4.05 2.23 8.09
N ARG A 60 -4.59 3.34 8.60
CA ARG A 60 -4.16 3.92 9.87
C ARG A 60 -4.49 3.04 11.07
N GLU A 61 -5.61 2.32 11.04
CA GLU A 61 -5.97 1.35 12.07
C GLU A 61 -5.05 0.13 12.05
N GLY A 62 -4.74 -0.42 10.86
CA GLY A 62 -3.83 -1.56 10.70
C GLY A 62 -2.43 -1.32 11.28
N VAL A 63 -1.89 -0.10 11.12
CA VAL A 63 -0.60 0.29 11.73
C VAL A 63 -0.64 0.25 13.27
N ARG A 64 -1.77 0.61 13.89
CA ARG A 64 -1.93 0.61 15.35
C ARG A 64 -2.09 -0.79 15.91
N THR A 65 -2.78 -1.66 15.17
CA THR A 65 -2.99 -3.05 15.55
C THR A 65 -1.75 -3.91 15.28
N GLY A 66 -0.90 -3.51 14.32
CA GLY A 66 0.34 -4.18 13.94
C GLY A 66 1.60 -3.77 14.71
N ALA A 67 1.50 -2.95 15.76
CA ALA A 67 2.64 -2.66 16.64
C ALA A 67 3.05 -3.93 17.39
N ARG A 68 4.05 -4.67 16.86
CA ARG A 68 4.68 -5.78 17.57
C ARG A 68 5.36 -5.27 18.86
N PRO A 69 5.32 -6.06 19.95
CA PRO A 69 6.02 -5.76 21.20
C PRO A 69 7.52 -5.62 20.97
N SER A 70 8.13 -4.72 21.75
CA SER A 70 9.57 -4.49 21.85
C SER A 70 10.37 -5.80 21.89
N GLU A 71 11.27 -5.99 20.93
CA GLU A 71 12.41 -6.90 21.11
C GLU A 71 13.40 -6.23 22.08
N THR A 72 13.05 -6.26 23.37
CA THR A 72 14.02 -6.29 24.45
C THR A 72 14.02 -7.74 24.94
N GLU A 73 15.05 -8.50 24.56
CA GLU A 73 15.65 -9.64 25.28
C GLU A 73 16.31 -10.62 24.30
N ALA A 74 17.63 -10.46 24.12
CA ALA A 74 18.63 -11.54 24.13
C ALA A 74 20.02 -10.94 24.27
#